data_AF-A0AAD4IJY4-F1
#
_entry.id   AF-A0AAD4IJY4-F1
#
_cell.length_a   1.000
_cell.length_b   1.000
_cell.length_c   1.000
_cell.angle_alpha   90.00
_cell.angle_beta   90.00
_cell.angle_gamma   90.00
#
_symmetry.space_group_name_H-M   'P 1'
#
loop_
_entity.id
_entity.type
_entity.pdbx_description
1 polymer ?
#
loop_
_entity_poly.entity_id
_entity_poly.type
_entity_poly.pdbx_seq_one_letter_code
_entity_poly.pdbx_strand_id
1 'polypeptide(L)'
;MTQQPPSASSSTAGFFQAVPILVPQYTNLSSPPEALQSRYSNSLEAWDAKVIARILDLYLPEDATEAIKHVHHLARLALNPPVVKYATDAETNHPVLRPLSTFGVKNKNDPLWTTPGWQKLKEIGYQEGIVSVAYDKSHTTLNRRVQLFAGNHTWSSTGTMTRYPQSMTDGAATLQNKHKSDSDGDQPGRGEVLREAIELVVATRMWLGQADNG
;
A
#
# COMPACT_ATOMS: atom_id res chain seq x y z
N MET A 1 -47.32 -15.29 -27.59
CA MET A 1 -46.65 -14.02 -27.22
C MET A 1 -45.15 -14.21 -27.39
N THR A 2 -44.64 -13.87 -28.57
CA THR A 2 -43.21 -13.94 -28.91
C THR A 2 -42.52 -12.71 -28.33
N GLN A 3 -41.64 -12.91 -27.34
CA GLN A 3 -40.84 -11.81 -26.79
C GLN A 3 -39.83 -11.35 -27.86
N GLN A 4 -39.92 -10.08 -28.23
CA GLN A 4 -38.91 -9.43 -29.06
C GLN A 4 -37.56 -9.41 -28.32
N PRO A 5 -36.44 -9.75 -28.98
CA PRO A 5 -35.12 -9.57 -28.38
C PRO A 5 -34.91 -8.08 -28.05
N PRO A 6 -34.28 -7.75 -26.91
CA PRO A 6 -34.09 -6.36 -26.50
C PRO A 6 -33.33 -5.60 -27.58
N SER A 7 -33.94 -4.53 -28.10
CA SER A 7 -33.33 -3.64 -29.09
C SER A 7 -32.29 -2.75 -28.38
N ALA A 8 -31.07 -2.70 -28.92
CA ALA A 8 -30.02 -1.83 -28.38
C ALA A 8 -30.44 -0.35 -28.51
N SER A 9 -30.37 0.40 -27.41
CA SER A 9 -30.69 1.83 -27.38
C SER A 9 -29.78 2.61 -28.35
N SER A 10 -30.37 3.53 -29.13
CA SER A 10 -29.75 4.22 -30.28
C SER A 10 -28.49 5.06 -30.00
N SER A 11 -27.98 5.10 -28.76
CA SER A 11 -26.76 5.84 -28.37
C SER A 11 -25.50 4.98 -28.24
N THR A 12 -25.55 3.68 -28.58
CA THR A 12 -24.38 2.78 -28.52
C THR A 12 -23.83 2.37 -29.89
N ALA A 13 -24.40 2.87 -30.99
CA ALA A 13 -23.86 2.66 -32.32
C ALA A 13 -22.83 3.76 -32.66
N GLY A 14 -21.54 3.43 -32.67
CA GLY A 14 -20.48 4.39 -32.98
C GLY A 14 -19.08 3.89 -32.62
N PHE A 15 -18.07 4.72 -32.88
CA PHE A 15 -16.71 4.50 -32.41
C PHE A 15 -16.59 4.86 -30.93
N PHE A 16 -16.05 3.95 -30.12
CA PHE A 16 -15.66 4.22 -28.75
C PHE A 16 -14.15 4.13 -28.63
N GLN A 17 -13.54 5.15 -28.04
CA GLN A 17 -12.12 5.14 -27.74
C GLN A 17 -11.83 4.03 -26.72
N ALA A 18 -10.82 3.19 -26.99
CA ALA A 18 -10.37 2.20 -26.03
C ALA A 18 -9.83 2.89 -24.77
N VAL A 19 -10.18 2.36 -23.60
CA VAL A 19 -9.66 2.84 -22.32
C VAL A 19 -8.16 2.51 -22.19
N PRO A 20 -7.37 3.35 -21.50
CA PRO A 20 -5.97 3.05 -21.27
C PRO A 20 -5.82 1.77 -20.44
N ILE A 21 -4.82 0.96 -20.80
CA ILE A 21 -4.44 -0.25 -20.05
C ILE A 21 -3.25 0.11 -19.17
N LEU A 22 -3.38 -0.09 -17.86
CA LEU A 22 -2.29 0.10 -16.91
C LEU A 22 -1.54 -1.23 -16.73
N VAL A 23 -0.23 -1.18 -16.88
CA VAL A 23 0.67 -2.32 -16.61
C VAL A 23 1.32 -2.17 -15.23
N PRO A 24 1.70 -3.26 -14.54
CA PRO A 24 2.39 -3.18 -13.27
C PRO A 24 3.67 -2.33 -13.37
N GLN A 25 3.88 -1.45 -12.38
CA GLN A 25 5.04 -0.54 -12.35
C GLN A 25 6.38 -1.29 -12.24
N TYR A 26 6.37 -2.49 -11.69
CA TYR A 26 7.56 -3.33 -11.59
C TYR A 26 7.21 -4.81 -11.72
N THR A 27 8.11 -5.56 -12.35
CA THR A 27 8.06 -7.01 -12.39
C THR A 27 9.47 -7.57 -12.42
N ASN A 28 9.62 -8.69 -11.75
CA ASN A 28 10.84 -9.45 -11.66
C ASN A 28 10.76 -10.57 -12.71
N LEU A 29 11.76 -10.66 -13.58
CA LEU A 29 11.84 -11.68 -14.63
C LEU A 29 12.25 -13.08 -14.14
N SER A 30 12.58 -13.23 -12.86
CA SER A 30 12.70 -14.55 -12.20
C SER A 30 11.34 -15.17 -11.85
N SER A 31 10.21 -14.44 -12.00
CA SER A 31 8.84 -14.91 -11.73
C SER A 31 7.74 -14.63 -12.80
N PRO A 32 7.99 -14.47 -14.11
CA PRO A 32 6.90 -14.42 -15.09
C PRO A 32 6.36 -15.81 -15.46
N PRO A 33 5.12 -15.87 -15.99
CA PRO A 33 4.72 -16.96 -16.88
C PRO A 33 5.71 -17.06 -18.05
N GLU A 34 6.06 -18.27 -18.47
CA GLU A 34 6.97 -18.61 -19.59
C GLU A 34 6.81 -17.70 -20.83
N ALA A 35 5.59 -17.23 -21.10
CA ALA A 35 5.23 -16.36 -22.23
C ALA A 35 5.80 -14.92 -22.20
N LEU A 36 6.31 -14.44 -21.06
CA LEU A 36 6.96 -13.13 -20.94
C LEU A 36 8.48 -13.22 -20.96
N GLN A 37 9.06 -14.34 -20.51
CA GLN A 37 10.51 -14.58 -20.59
C GLN A 37 11.00 -14.68 -22.03
N SER A 38 10.17 -15.22 -22.94
CA SER A 38 10.48 -15.31 -24.36
C SER A 38 10.35 -13.99 -25.13
N ARG A 39 9.70 -12.97 -24.54
CA ARG A 39 9.44 -11.68 -25.20
C ARG A 39 10.43 -10.57 -24.87
N TYR A 40 11.17 -10.68 -23.77
CA TYR A 40 12.05 -9.61 -23.30
C TYR A 40 13.37 -10.18 -22.79
N SER A 41 14.50 -9.60 -23.23
CA SER A 41 15.84 -10.09 -22.89
C SER A 41 16.27 -9.77 -21.46
N ASN A 42 15.68 -8.75 -20.82
CA ASN A 42 15.95 -8.36 -19.44
C ASN A 42 14.81 -7.53 -18.83
N SER A 43 14.84 -7.34 -17.51
CA SER A 43 13.81 -6.64 -16.74
C SER A 43 13.72 -5.17 -17.07
N LEU A 44 14.66 -4.59 -17.82
CA LEU A 44 14.65 -3.18 -18.21
C LEU A 44 13.84 -2.94 -19.49
N GLU A 45 13.67 -3.95 -20.32
CA GLU A 45 12.97 -3.85 -21.62
C GLU A 45 11.48 -4.15 -21.54
N ALA A 46 11.04 -4.83 -20.49
CA ALA A 46 9.65 -5.26 -20.33
C ALA A 46 8.70 -4.21 -19.73
N TRP A 47 9.15 -3.00 -19.35
CA TRP A 47 8.33 -2.06 -18.58
C TRP A 47 8.54 -0.58 -18.88
N ASP A 48 7.50 0.21 -18.58
CA ASP A 48 7.51 1.67 -18.70
C ASP A 48 8.34 2.36 -17.59
N ALA A 49 8.35 1.81 -16.37
CA ALA A 49 9.07 2.38 -15.22
C ALA A 49 10.48 1.78 -15.03
N LYS A 50 11.32 1.88 -16.06
CA LYS A 50 12.73 1.40 -16.08
C LYS A 50 13.58 1.91 -14.91
N VAL A 51 13.21 3.05 -14.33
CA VAL A 51 13.91 3.70 -13.23
C VAL A 51 13.83 2.88 -11.94
N ILE A 52 12.68 2.26 -11.63
CA ILE A 52 12.54 1.46 -10.41
C ILE A 52 13.49 0.26 -10.46
N ALA A 53 13.51 -0.47 -11.58
CA ALA A 53 14.41 -1.61 -11.76
C ALA A 53 15.87 -1.18 -11.57
N ARG A 54 16.31 -0.09 -12.20
CA ARG A 54 17.67 0.44 -12.04
C ARG A 54 18.01 0.81 -10.59
N ILE A 55 17.07 1.41 -9.86
CA ILE A 55 17.28 1.77 -8.45
C ILE A 55 17.43 0.51 -7.60
N LEU A 56 16.59 -0.50 -7.82
CA LEU A 56 16.68 -1.76 -7.09
C LEU A 56 18.01 -2.46 -7.38
N ASP A 57 18.42 -2.55 -8.64
CA ASP A 57 19.68 -3.18 -9.04
C ASP A 57 20.92 -2.43 -8.51
N LEU A 58 20.83 -1.10 -8.37
CA LEU A 58 21.94 -0.27 -7.88
C LEU A 58 22.11 -0.33 -6.36
N TYR A 59 21.01 -0.41 -5.61
CA TYR A 59 21.02 -0.20 -4.15
C TYR A 59 20.68 -1.45 -3.33
N LEU A 60 20.19 -2.52 -3.96
CA LEU A 60 19.99 -3.80 -3.30
C LEU A 60 21.07 -4.80 -3.75
N PRO A 61 21.56 -5.66 -2.85
CA PRO A 61 22.43 -6.75 -3.24
C PRO A 61 21.66 -7.79 -4.08
N GLU A 62 22.39 -8.58 -4.87
CA GLU A 62 21.81 -9.60 -5.76
C GLU A 62 20.96 -10.66 -5.01
N ASP A 63 21.26 -10.88 -3.73
CA ASP A 63 20.56 -11.83 -2.86
C ASP A 63 19.29 -11.26 -2.18
N ALA A 64 18.93 -9.99 -2.45
CA ALA A 64 17.76 -9.31 -1.88
C ALA A 64 16.41 -9.77 -2.49
N THR A 65 16.25 -11.08 -2.66
CA THR A 65 15.10 -11.72 -3.31
C THR A 65 13.77 -11.35 -2.66
N GLU A 66 13.71 -11.23 -1.34
CA GLU A 66 12.48 -10.89 -0.61
C GLU A 66 12.03 -9.44 -0.85
N ALA A 67 12.97 -8.48 -0.91
CA ALA A 67 12.66 -7.10 -1.26
C ALA A 67 12.14 -6.98 -2.70
N ILE A 68 12.77 -7.72 -3.63
CA ILE A 68 12.36 -7.75 -5.03
C ILE A 68 10.96 -8.38 -5.19
N LYS A 69 10.69 -9.50 -4.53
CA LYS A 69 9.36 -10.14 -4.51
C LYS A 69 8.29 -9.22 -3.92
N HIS A 70 8.64 -8.49 -2.86
CA HIS A 70 7.74 -7.55 -2.22
C HIS A 70 7.32 -6.41 -3.16
N VAL A 71 8.27 -5.74 -3.82
CA VAL A 71 7.97 -4.67 -4.79
C VAL A 71 7.18 -5.21 -5.99
N HIS A 72 7.53 -6.42 -6.46
CA HIS A 72 6.79 -7.11 -7.53
C HIS A 72 5.34 -7.39 -7.17
N HIS A 73 5.08 -7.87 -5.96
CA HIS A 73 3.74 -8.13 -5.44
C HIS A 73 2.94 -6.83 -5.34
N LEU A 74 3.51 -5.79 -4.70
CA LEU A 74 2.88 -4.49 -4.57
C LEU A 74 2.48 -3.88 -5.92
N ALA A 75 3.30 -4.05 -6.97
CA ALA A 75 3.00 -3.54 -8.30
C ALA A 75 1.75 -4.18 -8.93
N ARG A 76 1.46 -5.44 -8.60
CA ARG A 76 0.24 -6.14 -9.02
C ARG A 76 -0.93 -5.79 -8.14
N LEU A 77 -0.70 -5.72 -6.83
CA LEU A 77 -1.73 -5.36 -5.87
C LEU A 77 -2.28 -3.96 -6.11
N ALA A 78 -1.41 -3.00 -6.45
CA ALA A 78 -1.80 -1.63 -6.80
C ALA A 78 -2.74 -1.57 -8.02
N LEU A 79 -2.75 -2.59 -8.88
CA LEU A 79 -3.65 -2.67 -10.05
C LEU A 79 -4.76 -3.70 -9.87
N ASN A 80 -4.84 -4.36 -8.71
CA ASN A 80 -5.84 -5.38 -8.43
C ASN A 80 -7.24 -4.73 -8.42
N PRO A 81 -8.24 -5.25 -9.18
CA PRO A 81 -9.53 -4.56 -9.35
C PRO A 81 -10.26 -4.23 -8.03
N PRO A 82 -10.36 -5.14 -7.05
CA PRO A 82 -10.81 -4.81 -5.68
C PRO A 82 -10.09 -3.60 -5.05
N VAL A 83 -8.77 -3.52 -5.15
CA VAL A 83 -7.97 -2.44 -4.55
C VAL A 83 -8.21 -1.12 -5.26
N VAL A 84 -8.25 -1.14 -6.60
CA VAL A 84 -8.57 0.04 -7.42
C VAL A 84 -10.00 0.53 -7.15
N LYS A 85 -10.94 -0.38 -6.84
CA LYS A 85 -12.29 -0.02 -6.41
C LYS A 85 -12.28 0.74 -5.08
N TYR A 86 -11.46 0.32 -4.10
CA TYR A 86 -11.29 1.05 -2.85
C TYR A 86 -10.65 2.42 -3.06
N ALA A 87 -9.66 2.52 -3.95
CA ALA A 87 -9.05 3.78 -4.34
C ALA A 87 -10.05 4.74 -4.98
N THR A 88 -10.88 4.23 -5.89
CA THR A 88 -11.95 4.99 -6.53
C THR A 88 -12.99 5.46 -5.50
N ASP A 89 -13.41 4.59 -4.58
CA ASP A 89 -14.34 4.95 -3.51
C ASP A 89 -13.79 6.06 -2.61
N ALA A 90 -12.53 5.96 -2.19
CA ALA A 90 -11.87 6.97 -1.37
C ALA A 90 -11.70 8.32 -2.07
N GLU A 91 -11.42 8.32 -3.38
CA GLU A 91 -11.26 9.56 -4.16
C GLU A 91 -12.61 10.21 -4.50
N THR A 92 -13.62 9.40 -4.82
CA THR A 92 -14.96 9.91 -5.19
C THR A 92 -15.78 10.39 -4.00
N ASN A 93 -15.52 9.84 -2.81
CA ASN A 93 -16.27 10.17 -1.60
C ASN A 93 -15.32 10.76 -0.54
N HIS A 94 -15.12 12.07 -0.57
CA HIS A 94 -14.19 12.73 0.36
C HIS A 94 -14.60 12.62 1.84
N PRO A 95 -13.65 12.66 2.79
CA PRO A 95 -13.94 12.67 4.22
C PRO A 95 -14.84 13.84 4.63
N VAL A 96 -15.74 13.61 5.60
CA VAL A 96 -16.70 14.61 6.08
C VAL A 96 -16.62 14.74 7.59
N LEU A 97 -16.56 15.98 8.08
CA LEU A 97 -16.69 16.29 9.50
C LEU A 97 -18.17 16.38 9.89
N ARG A 98 -18.59 15.57 10.86
CA ARG A 98 -19.93 15.53 11.46
C ARG A 98 -19.84 15.97 12.93
N PRO A 99 -19.81 17.29 13.21
CA PRO A 99 -19.55 17.80 14.56
C PRO A 99 -20.70 17.56 15.54
N LEU A 100 -21.91 17.30 15.05
CA LEU A 100 -23.11 17.06 15.84
C LEU A 100 -23.70 15.69 15.50
N SER A 101 -24.31 15.04 16.49
CA SER A 101 -25.15 13.85 16.29
C SER A 101 -26.51 14.23 15.71
N THR A 102 -27.31 13.22 15.35
CA THR A 102 -28.70 13.41 14.87
C THR A 102 -29.56 14.25 15.83
N PHE A 103 -29.25 14.25 17.13
CA PHE A 103 -29.97 15.00 18.16
C PHE A 103 -29.32 16.35 18.53
N GLY A 104 -28.39 16.85 17.72
CA GLY A 104 -27.75 18.16 17.95
C GLY A 104 -26.73 18.18 19.08
N VAL A 105 -26.39 17.03 19.66
CA VAL A 105 -25.35 16.91 20.69
C VAL A 105 -23.98 16.82 20.01
N LYS A 106 -22.95 17.44 20.60
CA LYS A 106 -21.57 17.34 20.09
C LYS A 106 -21.16 15.87 19.89
N ASN A 107 -20.79 15.52 18.67
CA ASN A 107 -20.27 14.20 18.32
C ASN A 107 -18.81 14.11 18.80
N LYS A 108 -18.60 13.43 19.93
CA LYS A 108 -17.27 13.22 20.53
C LYS A 108 -16.64 11.88 20.15
N ASN A 109 -17.41 10.96 19.59
CA ASN A 109 -16.98 9.58 19.40
C ASN A 109 -16.35 9.38 18.02
N ASP A 110 -17.02 9.85 16.97
CA ASP A 110 -16.52 9.71 15.60
C ASP A 110 -16.97 10.88 14.72
N PRO A 111 -16.37 12.08 14.93
CA PRO A 111 -16.72 13.25 14.15
C PRO A 111 -16.14 13.22 12.74
N LEU A 112 -15.08 12.45 12.47
CA LEU A 112 -14.45 12.39 11.15
C LEU A 112 -14.87 11.13 10.41
N TRP A 113 -15.81 11.29 9.49
CA TRP A 113 -16.26 10.17 8.67
C TRP A 113 -15.36 10.00 7.45
N THR A 114 -14.82 8.80 7.27
CA THR A 114 -14.07 8.38 6.08
C THR A 114 -14.78 7.22 5.39
N THR A 115 -14.49 6.99 4.12
CA THR A 115 -15.11 5.90 3.38
C THR A 115 -14.54 4.52 3.76
N PRO A 116 -15.31 3.44 3.51
CA PRO A 116 -14.78 2.09 3.64
C PRO A 116 -13.56 1.83 2.74
N GLY A 117 -13.52 2.41 1.53
CA GLY A 117 -12.38 2.32 0.64
C GLY A 117 -11.09 2.87 1.25
N TRP A 118 -11.16 4.05 1.88
CA TRP A 118 -10.02 4.63 2.58
C TRP A 118 -9.53 3.73 3.72
N GLN A 119 -10.46 3.23 4.54
CA GLN A 119 -10.14 2.34 5.67
C GLN A 119 -9.47 1.05 5.19
N LYS A 120 -9.98 0.46 4.10
CA LYS A 120 -9.40 -0.75 3.49
C LYS A 120 -8.04 -0.51 2.86
N LEU A 121 -7.82 0.62 2.19
CA LEU A 121 -6.49 0.97 1.67
C LEU A 121 -5.46 1.13 2.79
N LYS A 122 -5.86 1.74 3.91
CA LYS A 122 -5.00 1.84 5.10
C LYS A 122 -4.66 0.45 5.65
N GLU A 123 -5.65 -0.43 5.76
CA GLU A 123 -5.46 -1.82 6.22
C GLU A 123 -4.57 -2.65 5.28
N ILE A 124 -4.76 -2.53 3.97
CA ILE A 124 -3.89 -3.20 2.98
C ILE A 124 -2.46 -2.70 3.12
N GLY A 125 -2.24 -1.38 3.20
CA GLY A 125 -0.89 -0.83 3.37
C GLY A 125 -0.19 -1.31 4.66
N TYR A 126 -0.97 -1.59 5.70
CA TYR A 126 -0.52 -2.17 6.96
C TYR A 126 -0.12 -3.65 6.79
N GLN A 127 -0.98 -4.45 6.17
CA GLN A 127 -0.75 -5.88 5.87
C GLN A 127 0.48 -6.08 4.99
N GLU A 128 0.61 -5.26 3.95
CA GLU A 128 1.69 -5.33 2.98
C GLU A 128 3.01 -4.76 3.50
N GLY A 129 3.01 -4.26 4.74
CA GLY A 129 4.21 -3.75 5.39
C GLY A 129 4.80 -2.52 4.71
N ILE A 130 3.97 -1.62 4.17
CA ILE A 130 4.42 -0.38 3.50
C ILE A 130 5.31 0.48 4.39
N VAL A 131 5.25 0.33 5.72
CA VAL A 131 6.19 0.97 6.67
C VAL A 131 7.05 -0.07 7.39
N SER A 132 6.45 -1.19 7.84
CA SER A 132 7.09 -2.14 8.75
C SER A 132 8.34 -2.81 8.15
N VAL A 133 8.44 -2.96 6.81
CA VAL A 133 9.62 -3.57 6.18
C VAL A 133 10.92 -2.83 6.48
N ALA A 134 10.88 -1.51 6.75
CA ALA A 134 12.06 -0.75 7.14
C ALA A 134 12.61 -1.14 8.53
N TYR A 135 11.73 -1.66 9.39
CA TYR A 135 11.99 -1.97 10.79
C TYR A 135 12.17 -3.46 11.05
N ASP A 136 11.93 -4.32 10.07
CA ASP A 136 12.15 -5.75 10.16
C ASP A 136 13.65 -6.08 10.25
N LYS A 137 14.12 -6.47 11.45
CA LYS A 137 15.54 -6.76 11.68
C LYS A 137 15.95 -8.18 11.28
N SER A 138 15.04 -9.02 10.78
CA SER A 138 15.39 -10.36 10.30
C SER A 138 16.29 -10.32 9.06
N HIS A 139 16.16 -9.27 8.24
CA HIS A 139 16.96 -9.07 7.02
C HIS A 139 17.99 -7.96 7.23
N THR A 140 19.22 -8.32 7.59
CA THR A 140 20.32 -7.37 7.86
C THR A 140 21.24 -7.11 6.67
N THR A 141 21.21 -7.99 5.66
CA THR A 141 22.07 -7.92 4.47
C THR A 141 21.63 -6.89 3.45
N LEU A 142 20.35 -6.50 3.44
CA LEU A 142 19.78 -5.55 2.49
C LEU A 142 19.49 -4.18 3.12
N ASN A 143 19.55 -3.13 2.31
CA ASN A 143 19.12 -1.79 2.72
C ASN A 143 17.59 -1.71 2.77
N ARG A 144 17.01 -1.91 3.96
CA ARG A 144 15.55 -1.94 4.16
C ARG A 144 14.84 -0.63 3.83
N ARG A 145 15.56 0.50 3.85
CA ARG A 145 15.00 1.79 3.43
C ARG A 145 14.76 1.84 1.92
N VAL A 146 15.60 1.19 1.13
CA VAL A 146 15.39 1.07 -0.32
C VAL A 146 14.14 0.25 -0.60
N GLN A 147 13.95 -0.88 0.07
CA GLN A 147 12.72 -1.68 -0.01
C GLN A 147 11.48 -0.86 0.36
N LEU A 148 11.53 -0.14 1.50
CA LEU A 148 10.47 0.75 1.95
C LEU A 148 10.08 1.78 0.88
N PHE A 149 11.06 2.50 0.32
CA PHE A 149 10.80 3.55 -0.65
C PHE A 149 10.30 3.00 -1.99
N ALA A 150 10.85 1.88 -2.46
CA ALA A 150 10.37 1.23 -3.68
C ALA A 150 8.93 0.72 -3.53
N GLY A 151 8.60 0.13 -2.38
CA GLY A 151 7.24 -0.29 -2.06
C GLY A 151 6.27 0.90 -1.98
N ASN A 152 6.66 1.97 -1.27
CA ASN A 152 5.87 3.20 -1.19
C ASN A 152 5.64 3.85 -2.55
N HIS A 153 6.66 3.91 -3.41
CA HIS A 153 6.51 4.47 -4.75
C HIS A 153 5.48 3.68 -5.56
N THR A 154 5.62 2.35 -5.56
CA THR A 154 4.69 1.44 -6.24
C THR A 154 3.27 1.54 -5.71
N TRP A 155 3.10 1.69 -4.39
CA TRP A 155 1.80 1.83 -3.74
C TRP A 155 1.17 3.22 -3.93
N SER A 156 1.98 4.26 -4.13
CA SER A 156 1.56 5.66 -4.00
C SER A 156 0.39 6.06 -4.90
N SER A 157 0.32 5.52 -6.12
CA SER A 157 -0.73 5.83 -7.08
C SER A 157 -2.10 5.30 -6.67
N THR A 158 -2.15 4.16 -5.98
CA THR A 158 -3.40 3.47 -5.63
C THR A 158 -3.76 3.67 -4.17
N GLY A 159 -2.79 4.02 -3.33
CA GLY A 159 -3.03 4.27 -1.92
C GLY A 159 -3.92 5.46 -1.61
N THR A 160 -4.39 6.25 -2.60
CA THR A 160 -5.27 7.42 -2.47
C THR A 160 -4.97 8.21 -1.20
N MET A 161 -3.81 8.87 -1.12
CA MET A 161 -3.37 9.67 0.04
C MET A 161 -3.19 8.92 1.40
N THR A 162 -3.42 7.61 1.51
CA THR A 162 -3.06 6.84 2.74
C THR A 162 -1.53 6.81 2.99
N ARG A 163 -0.73 7.22 2.00
CA ARG A 163 0.71 7.42 2.11
C ARG A 163 1.11 8.49 3.14
N TYR A 164 0.30 9.52 3.34
CA TYR A 164 0.64 10.58 4.31
C TYR A 164 0.66 10.04 5.75
N PRO A 165 -0.38 9.36 6.25
CA PRO A 165 -0.30 8.73 7.55
C PRO A 165 0.81 7.68 7.62
N GLN A 166 1.09 6.91 6.55
CA GLN A 166 2.23 5.99 6.52
C GLN A 166 3.58 6.70 6.71
N SER A 167 3.80 7.82 6.02
CA SER A 167 5.02 8.62 6.16
C SER A 167 5.15 9.23 7.55
N MET A 168 4.03 9.66 8.15
CA MET A 168 4.01 10.15 9.54
C MET A 168 4.31 9.02 10.54
N THR A 169 3.77 7.82 10.31
CA THR A 169 4.09 6.63 11.10
C THR A 169 5.57 6.27 11.01
N ASP A 170 6.18 6.31 9.82
CA ASP A 170 7.62 6.06 9.66
C ASP A 170 8.47 7.10 10.41
N GLY A 171 8.13 8.39 10.29
CA GLY A 171 8.81 9.46 11.03
C GLY A 171 8.70 9.28 12.54
N ALA A 172 7.48 8.99 13.03
CA ALA A 172 7.23 8.70 14.43
C ALA A 172 8.05 7.49 14.91
N ALA A 173 7.99 6.35 14.20
CA ALA A 173 8.73 5.16 14.56
C ALA A 173 10.25 5.39 14.57
N THR A 174 10.78 6.19 13.65
CA THR A 174 12.20 6.56 13.64
C THR A 174 12.58 7.33 14.91
N LEU A 175 11.81 8.35 15.28
CA LEU A 175 12.07 9.16 16.47
C LEU A 175 11.92 8.33 17.76
N GLN A 176 10.82 7.58 17.87
CA GLN A 176 10.57 6.72 19.02
C GLN A 176 11.70 5.70 19.17
N ASN A 177 12.12 5.04 18.09
CA ASN A 177 13.18 4.03 18.15
C ASN A 177 14.53 4.61 18.56
N LYS A 178 14.79 5.89 18.27
CA LYS A 178 15.99 6.61 18.71
C LYS A 178 15.96 6.93 20.20
N HIS A 179 14.79 7.29 20.75
CA HIS A 179 14.66 7.85 22.10
C HIS A 179 14.06 6.89 23.15
N LYS A 180 13.65 5.67 22.75
CA LYS A 180 13.02 4.68 23.64
C LYS A 180 13.89 4.23 24.83
N SER A 181 15.21 4.45 24.76
CA SER A 181 16.16 4.07 25.82
C SER A 181 16.70 5.26 26.60
N ASP A 182 16.25 6.48 26.26
CA ASP A 182 16.63 7.68 27.01
C ASP A 182 15.97 7.66 28.39
N SER A 183 16.60 8.31 29.38
CA SER A 183 16.03 8.42 30.73
C SER A 183 14.65 9.09 30.70
N ASP A 184 13.69 8.54 31.44
CA ASP A 184 12.32 9.04 31.52
C ASP A 184 12.24 10.46 32.12
N GLY A 185 13.22 10.86 32.94
CA GLY A 185 13.26 12.18 33.54
C GLY A 185 12.03 12.47 34.40
N ASP A 186 11.31 13.55 34.09
CA ASP A 186 10.07 13.98 34.73
C ASP A 186 8.81 13.30 34.16
N GLN A 187 8.96 12.42 33.17
CA GLN A 187 7.86 11.71 32.50
C GLN A 187 7.98 10.20 32.73
N PRO A 188 7.63 9.71 33.94
CA PRO A 188 7.71 8.28 34.25
C PRO A 188 6.84 7.45 33.31
N GLY A 189 7.40 6.37 32.76
CA GLY A 189 6.71 5.48 31.83
C GLY A 189 6.84 5.89 30.35
N ARG A 190 7.53 6.99 30.04
CA ARG A 190 7.74 7.45 28.66
C ARG A 190 8.38 6.36 27.81
N GLY A 191 9.49 5.77 28.27
CA GLY A 191 10.22 4.73 27.53
C GLY A 191 9.35 3.51 27.21
N GLU A 192 8.45 3.12 28.12
CA GLU A 192 7.51 2.02 27.90
C GLU A 192 6.51 2.33 26.79
N VAL A 193 5.89 3.51 26.82
CA VAL A 193 4.96 3.99 25.78
C VAL A 193 5.65 4.06 24.42
N LEU A 194 6.89 4.56 24.36
CA LEU A 194 7.65 4.60 23.10
C LEU A 194 7.95 3.21 22.55
N ARG A 195 8.24 2.25 23.43
CA ARG A 195 8.51 0.86 23.03
C ARG A 195 7.23 0.19 22.50
N GLU A 196 6.12 0.33 23.20
CA GLU A 196 4.81 -0.20 22.78
C GLU A 196 4.41 0.37 21.41
N ALA A 197 4.57 1.69 21.21
CA ALA A 197 4.23 2.33 19.95
C ALA A 197 5.05 1.79 18.76
N ILE A 198 6.34 1.49 18.95
CA ILE A 198 7.17 0.88 17.91
C ILE A 198 6.77 -0.58 17.68
N GLU A 199 6.49 -1.32 18.75
CA GLU A 199 6.04 -2.71 18.65
C GLU A 199 4.77 -2.80 17.81
N LEU A 200 3.82 -1.86 17.94
CA LEU A 200 2.64 -1.79 17.08
C LEU A 200 3.00 -1.61 15.60
N VAL A 201 3.95 -0.73 15.28
CA VAL A 201 4.38 -0.51 13.88
C VAL A 201 5.02 -1.76 13.30
N VAL A 202 5.81 -2.50 14.08
CA VAL A 202 6.45 -3.75 13.64
C VAL A 202 5.45 -4.91 13.57
N ALA A 203 4.56 -5.04 14.54
CA ALA A 203 3.57 -6.10 14.66
C ALA A 203 2.46 -6.05 13.61
N THR A 204 2.38 -4.96 12.83
CA THR A 204 1.40 -4.80 11.75
C THR A 204 1.39 -5.95 10.72
N ARG A 205 2.51 -6.69 10.58
CA ARG A 205 2.57 -7.91 9.74
C ARG A 205 2.06 -9.18 10.45
N MET A 206 2.07 -9.23 11.79
CA MET A 206 1.73 -10.43 12.58
C MET A 206 0.24 -10.56 12.90
N TRP A 207 -0.51 -9.45 12.94
CA TRP A 207 -1.91 -9.45 13.41
C TRP A 207 -2.91 -10.25 12.55
N LEU A 208 -2.55 -10.66 11.33
CA LEU A 208 -3.46 -11.39 10.44
C LEU A 208 -3.00 -12.80 10.07
N GLY A 209 -1.74 -13.17 10.35
CA GLY A 209 -1.30 -14.57 10.28
C GLY A 209 -1.98 -15.48 11.31
N GLN A 210 -2.72 -14.91 12.26
CA GLN A 210 -3.52 -15.63 13.25
C GLN A 210 -5.04 -15.56 12.99
N ALA A 211 -5.50 -14.75 12.02
CA ALA A 211 -6.93 -14.60 11.74
C ALA A 211 -7.47 -15.62 10.72
N ASP A 212 -6.60 -16.29 9.97
CA ASP A 212 -6.96 -17.29 8.95
C ASP A 212 -6.99 -18.75 9.48
N ASN A 213 -6.94 -18.95 10.80
CA ASN A 213 -7.05 -20.28 11.46
C ASN A 213 -8.23 -20.33 12.45
N GLY A 214 -9.39 -19.81 12.06
CA GLY A 214 -10.65 -19.86 12.83
C GLY A 214 -11.83 -20.31 11.99
#